data_AF-A8TAT8-F1
#
_entry.id   AF-A8TAT8-F1
#
_cell.length_a   1.000
_cell.length_b   1.000
_cell.length_c   1.000
_cell.angle_alpha   90.00
_cell.angle_beta   90.00
_cell.angle_gamma   90.00
#
_symmetry.space_group_name_H-M   'P 1'
#
loop_
_entity.id
_entity.type
_entity.pdbx_description
1 polymer ?
#
loop_
_entity_poly.entity_id
_entity_poly.type
_entity_poly.pdbx_seq_one_letter_code
_entity_poly.pdbx_strand_id
1 'polypeptide(L)'
;MKLYRLTQKKFSESPFSPIGAKLYGGRWNSKGTEALYFSQSESLCSLEVFVHVNNDPAITKLYDLYRIEVPEYLIATLDEEDLPVTWRSIPASESTQYIGDQFLNDPHPEFAALQVPSTISPRDNNYVVNPNHPKMKDILKKAEKLDFAFDPRIFK
;
A
#
# COMPACT_ATOMS: atom_id res chain seq x y z
N MET A 1 -8.01 -3.49 -12.63
CA MET A 1 -8.15 -2.50 -11.54
C MET A 1 -6.99 -1.53 -11.50
N LYS A 2 -7.25 -0.24 -11.25
CA LYS A 2 -6.22 0.81 -11.08
C LYS A 2 -5.86 0.96 -9.61
N LEU A 3 -4.58 0.89 -9.27
CA LEU A 3 -4.07 1.05 -7.92
C LEU A 3 -3.12 2.23 -7.83
N TYR A 4 -3.15 2.96 -6.72
CA TYR A 4 -2.44 4.22 -6.53
C TYR A 4 -1.45 4.12 -5.38
N ARG A 5 -0.30 4.79 -5.49
CA ARG A 5 0.71 4.86 -4.43
C ARG A 5 1.37 6.22 -4.42
N LEU A 6 1.46 6.83 -3.24
CA LEU A 6 2.34 7.97 -3.00
C LEU A 6 3.71 7.49 -2.51
N THR A 7 4.77 7.93 -3.18
CA THR A 7 6.15 7.65 -2.79
C THR A 7 6.89 8.97 -2.58
N GLN A 8 7.71 9.07 -1.53
CA GLN A 8 8.52 10.28 -1.32
C GLN A 8 9.49 10.49 -2.50
N LYS A 9 9.59 11.73 -2.98
CA LYS A 9 10.42 12.12 -4.14
C LYS A 9 11.89 11.73 -4.01
N LYS A 10 12.41 11.65 -2.78
CA LYS A 10 13.78 11.18 -2.52
C LYS A 10 14.01 9.71 -2.94
N PHE A 11 12.94 8.95 -3.18
CA PHE A 11 12.97 7.58 -3.68
C PHE A 11 12.47 7.46 -5.13
N SER A 12 12.40 8.58 -5.87
CA SER A 12 11.88 8.60 -7.26
C SER A 12 12.66 7.72 -8.24
N GLU A 13 13.94 7.45 -8.00
CA GLU A 13 14.75 6.50 -8.78
C GLU A 13 14.34 5.04 -8.58
N SER A 14 13.64 4.72 -7.48
CA SER A 14 13.18 3.37 -7.16
C SER A 14 11.83 3.41 -6.42
N PRO A 15 10.76 3.90 -7.08
CA PRO A 15 9.51 4.26 -6.41
C PRO A 15 8.74 3.06 -5.86
N PHE A 16 9.08 1.86 -6.32
CA PHE A 16 8.54 0.57 -5.92
C PHE A 16 9.56 -0.31 -5.19
N SER A 17 10.57 0.30 -4.56
CA SER A 17 11.47 -0.44 -3.67
C SER A 17 10.71 -0.97 -2.44
N PRO A 18 10.71 -2.28 -2.15
CA PRO A 18 10.02 -2.84 -0.99
C PRO A 18 10.84 -2.72 0.31
N ILE A 19 12.07 -2.18 0.23
CA ILE A 19 13.02 -2.12 1.34
C ILE A 19 12.44 -1.39 2.55
N GLY A 20 11.66 -0.32 2.35
CA GLY A 20 11.03 0.40 3.46
C GLY A 20 10.10 -0.48 4.28
N ALA A 21 9.17 -1.17 3.62
CA ALA A 21 8.25 -2.10 4.29
C ALA A 21 9.00 -3.26 4.94
N LYS A 22 10.06 -3.76 4.31
CA LYS A 22 10.91 -4.83 4.86
C LYS A 22 11.60 -4.41 6.15
N LEU A 23 12.18 -3.21 6.20
CA LEU A 23 12.96 -2.74 7.36
C LEU A 23 12.08 -2.39 8.56
N TYR A 24 10.93 -1.75 8.31
CA TYR A 24 10.10 -1.19 9.37
C TYR A 24 8.86 -2.03 9.69
N GLY A 25 8.46 -2.93 8.78
CA GLY A 25 7.16 -3.60 8.83
C GLY A 25 6.03 -2.65 8.44
N GLY A 26 4.82 -3.17 8.47
CA GLY A 26 3.58 -2.43 8.26
C GLY A 26 2.43 -3.14 8.96
N ARG A 27 1.19 -2.70 8.69
CA ARG A 27 0.01 -3.36 9.27
C ARG A 27 -0.15 -4.79 8.76
N TRP A 28 0.23 -5.03 7.52
CA TRP A 28 0.02 -6.29 6.79
C TRP A 28 1.35 -6.91 6.34
N ASN A 29 2.46 -6.61 7.00
CA ASN A 29 3.72 -7.32 6.80
C ASN A 29 4.61 -7.16 8.04
N SER A 30 5.27 -8.24 8.44
CA SER A 30 6.28 -8.18 9.49
C SER A 30 7.58 -7.54 9.00
N LYS A 31 8.43 -7.12 9.95
CA LYS A 31 9.82 -6.78 9.65
C LYS A 31 10.51 -8.01 9.04
N GLY A 32 11.24 -7.79 7.95
CA GLY A 32 11.85 -8.84 7.15
C GLY A 32 11.03 -9.25 5.92
N THR A 33 9.72 -9.00 5.91
CA THR A 33 8.84 -9.31 4.78
C THR A 33 8.73 -8.12 3.82
N GLU A 34 8.96 -8.35 2.53
CA GLU A 34 8.83 -7.34 1.49
C GLU A 34 7.38 -7.13 1.08
N ALA A 35 6.93 -5.88 1.05
CA ALA A 35 5.58 -5.52 0.64
C ALA A 35 5.56 -4.17 -0.07
N LEU A 36 4.58 -3.98 -0.96
CA LEU A 36 4.23 -2.68 -1.50
C LEU A 36 2.78 -2.36 -1.15
N TYR A 37 2.55 -1.18 -0.61
CA TYR A 37 1.20 -0.69 -0.29
C TYR A 37 0.71 0.23 -1.40
N PHE A 38 -0.53 -0.04 -1.83
CA PHE A 38 -1.30 0.78 -2.75
C PHE A 38 -2.71 1.02 -2.19
N SER A 39 -3.43 1.99 -2.76
CA SER A 39 -4.80 2.33 -2.42
C SER A 39 -5.70 2.22 -3.65
N GLN A 40 -7.01 2.00 -3.45
CA GLN A 40 -7.99 1.97 -4.54
C GLN A 40 -8.16 3.31 -5.26
N SER A 41 -7.80 4.42 -4.60
CA SER A 41 -7.96 5.78 -5.11
C SER A 41 -6.81 6.69 -4.67
N GLU A 42 -6.61 7.75 -5.44
CA GLU A 42 -5.69 8.85 -5.08
C GLU A 42 -6.09 9.54 -3.77
N SER A 43 -7.39 9.73 -3.54
CA SER A 43 -7.91 10.34 -2.31
C SER A 43 -7.58 9.51 -1.07
N LEU A 44 -7.69 8.18 -1.16
CA LEU A 44 -7.31 7.29 -0.06
C LEU A 44 -5.80 7.31 0.17
N CYS A 45 -4.99 7.28 -0.89
CA CYS A 45 -3.54 7.45 -0.78
C CYS A 45 -3.16 8.73 -0.04
N SER A 46 -3.84 9.83 -0.38
CA SER A 46 -3.64 11.13 0.25
C SER A 46 -4.00 11.09 1.73
N LEU A 47 -5.09 10.42 2.09
CA LEU A 47 -5.53 10.23 3.47
C LEU A 47 -4.55 9.37 4.29
N GLU A 48 -4.05 8.28 3.71
CA GLU A 48 -3.04 7.42 4.34
C GLU A 48 -1.75 8.18 4.64
N VAL A 49 -1.29 9.04 3.73
CA VAL A 49 -0.15 9.94 4.02
C VAL A 49 -0.55 10.96 5.09
N PHE A 50 -1.72 11.59 4.96
CA PHE A 50 -2.15 12.68 5.82
C PHE A 50 -2.17 12.31 7.31
N VAL A 51 -2.67 11.13 7.68
CA VAL A 51 -2.73 10.73 9.10
C VAL A 51 -1.36 10.43 9.71
N HIS A 52 -0.32 10.25 8.89
CA HIS A 52 1.05 9.97 9.35
C HIS A 52 1.95 11.20 9.33
N VAL A 53 1.50 12.32 8.75
CA VAL A 53 2.27 13.57 8.71
C VAL A 53 1.83 14.42 9.88
N ASN A 54 2.79 14.88 10.70
CA ASN A 54 2.54 15.66 11.92
C ASN A 54 2.08 17.10 11.61
N ASN A 55 1.07 17.28 10.75
CA ASN A 55 0.56 18.55 10.24
C ASN A 55 1.64 19.47 9.63
N ASP A 56 2.68 18.90 9.01
CA ASP A 56 3.76 19.67 8.38
C ASP A 56 3.41 20.04 6.93
N PRO A 57 3.15 21.32 6.60
CA PRO A 57 2.81 21.75 5.24
C PRO A 57 3.94 21.54 4.23
N ALA A 58 5.19 21.39 4.68
CA ALA A 58 6.31 21.09 3.79
C ALA A 58 6.11 19.77 3.04
N ILE A 59 5.29 18.87 3.59
CA ILE A 59 5.01 17.57 3.01
C ILE A 59 4.28 17.62 1.67
N THR A 60 3.56 18.72 1.40
CA THR A 60 2.78 18.95 0.17
C THR A 60 3.60 18.78 -1.12
N LYS A 61 4.92 18.98 -1.03
CA LYS A 61 5.85 18.93 -2.18
C LYS A 61 6.71 17.67 -2.22
N LEU A 62 6.59 16.78 -1.23
CA LEU A 62 7.53 15.69 -1.00
C LEU A 62 7.14 14.36 -1.64
N TYR A 63 5.97 14.26 -2.27
CA TYR A 63 5.47 13.00 -2.83
C TYR A 63 5.27 13.05 -4.35
N ASP A 64 5.53 11.91 -4.98
CA ASP A 64 5.12 11.59 -6.34
C ASP A 64 3.98 10.57 -6.28
N LEU A 65 2.97 10.73 -7.14
CA LEU A 65 1.88 9.78 -7.30
C LEU A 65 2.18 8.81 -8.44
N TYR A 66 2.05 7.52 -8.17
CA TYR A 66 2.16 6.46 -9.15
C TYR A 66 0.85 5.70 -9.26
N ARG A 67 0.51 5.30 -10.49
CA ARG A 67 -0.60 4.43 -10.81
C ARG A 67 -0.10 3.16 -11.49
N ILE A 68 -0.62 2.02 -11.08
CA ILE A 68 -0.45 0.75 -11.79
C ILE A 68 -1.81 0.17 -12.17
N GLU A 69 -1.82 -0.70 -13.17
CA GLU A 69 -2.98 -1.48 -13.57
C GLU A 69 -2.75 -2.96 -13.26
N VAL A 70 -3.52 -3.50 -12.34
CA VAL A 70 -3.47 -4.91 -11.93
C VAL A 70 -4.72 -5.61 -12.46
N PRO A 71 -4.58 -6.68 -13.26
CA PRO A 71 -5.71 -7.53 -13.65
C PRO A 71 -6.46 -8.07 -12.44
N GLU A 72 -7.79 -8.05 -12.46
CA GLU A 72 -8.62 -8.42 -11.30
C GLU A 72 -8.42 -9.87 -10.86
N TYR A 73 -8.16 -10.78 -11.80
CA TYR A 73 -7.86 -12.19 -11.49
C TYR A 73 -6.56 -12.38 -10.69
N LEU A 74 -5.72 -11.34 -10.56
CA LEU A 74 -4.51 -11.36 -9.72
C LEU A 74 -4.74 -10.73 -8.34
N ILE A 75 -5.97 -10.40 -7.99
CA ILE A 75 -6.31 -9.75 -6.73
C ILE A 75 -7.10 -10.74 -5.87
N ALA A 76 -6.49 -11.17 -4.77
CA ALA A 76 -7.20 -11.87 -3.71
C ALA A 76 -8.01 -10.86 -2.87
N THR A 77 -9.17 -11.27 -2.38
CA THR A 77 -9.98 -10.46 -1.46
C THR A 77 -9.96 -11.11 -0.08
N LEU A 78 -9.69 -10.33 0.96
CA LEU A 78 -9.86 -10.75 2.34
C LEU A 78 -11.31 -10.46 2.75
N ASP A 79 -12.07 -11.49 3.09
CA ASP A 79 -13.46 -11.32 3.51
C ASP A 79 -13.54 -10.66 4.90
N GLU A 80 -14.65 -9.97 5.18
CA GLU A 80 -14.83 -9.29 6.47
C GLU A 80 -14.77 -10.26 7.66
N GLU A 81 -15.22 -11.51 7.45
CA GLU A 81 -15.22 -12.57 8.46
C GLU A 81 -13.80 -13.07 8.80
N ASP A 82 -12.85 -12.91 7.87
CA ASP A 82 -11.45 -13.29 8.04
C ASP A 82 -10.61 -12.19 8.72
N LEU A 83 -11.19 -11.01 8.93
CA LEU A 83 -10.51 -9.92 9.62
C LEU A 83 -10.40 -10.21 11.12
N PRO A 84 -9.19 -10.21 11.70
CA PRO A 84 -9.02 -10.33 13.14
C PRO A 84 -9.74 -9.20 13.87
N VAL A 85 -10.32 -9.46 15.04
CA VAL A 85 -10.97 -8.42 15.88
C VAL A 85 -10.07 -7.19 16.11
N THR A 86 -8.76 -7.40 16.11
CA THR A 86 -7.71 -6.40 16.32
C THR A 86 -7.22 -5.71 15.05
N TRP A 87 -7.87 -5.91 13.89
CA TRP A 87 -7.33 -5.45 12.60
C TRP A 87 -7.13 -3.93 12.50
N ARG A 88 -7.94 -3.16 13.22
CA ARG A 88 -7.83 -1.69 13.33
C ARG A 88 -7.04 -1.19 14.54
N SER A 89 -6.46 -2.08 15.35
CA SER A 89 -5.72 -1.68 16.55
C SER A 89 -4.56 -0.74 16.22
N ILE A 90 -4.23 0.12 17.18
CA ILE A 90 -3.06 1.00 17.17
C ILE A 90 -2.28 0.68 18.45
N PRO A 91 -1.04 0.16 18.37
CA PRO A 91 -0.29 -0.18 17.15
C PRO A 91 -0.91 -1.34 16.35
N ALA A 92 -0.44 -1.52 15.11
CA ALA A 92 -0.86 -2.65 14.28
C ALA A 92 -0.59 -3.99 14.97
N SER A 93 -1.52 -4.92 14.81
CA SER A 93 -1.49 -6.23 15.47
C SER A 93 -0.60 -7.23 14.74
N GLU A 94 0.01 -8.16 15.47
CA GLU A 94 0.70 -9.32 14.88
C GLU A 94 -0.24 -10.17 14.01
N SER A 95 -1.53 -10.24 14.35
CA SER A 95 -2.53 -11.01 13.60
C SER A 95 -2.74 -10.51 12.17
N THR A 96 -2.73 -9.19 11.93
CA THR A 96 -2.81 -8.66 10.56
C THR A 96 -1.51 -8.83 9.81
N GLN A 97 -0.36 -8.75 10.50
CA GLN A 97 0.94 -9.03 9.90
C GLN A 97 1.04 -10.49 9.46
N TYR A 98 0.58 -11.42 10.29
CA TYR A 98 0.55 -12.84 9.98
C TYR A 98 -0.23 -13.14 8.69
N ILE A 99 -1.44 -12.58 8.53
CA ILE A 99 -2.24 -12.74 7.31
C ILE A 99 -1.46 -12.26 6.08
N GLY A 100 -0.89 -11.06 6.17
CA GLY A 100 -0.13 -10.51 5.06
C GLY A 100 1.18 -11.27 4.79
N ASP A 101 1.87 -11.76 5.81
CA ASP A 101 3.08 -12.56 5.66
C ASP A 101 2.79 -13.91 4.99
N GLN A 102 1.66 -14.55 5.29
CA GLN A 102 1.24 -15.78 4.60
C GLN A 102 1.03 -15.50 3.10
N PHE A 103 0.34 -14.41 2.77
CA PHE A 103 0.11 -14.00 1.39
C PHE A 103 1.42 -13.63 0.65
N LEU A 104 2.31 -12.88 1.31
CA LEU A 104 3.53 -12.35 0.68
C LEU A 104 4.62 -13.41 0.49
N ASN A 105 4.68 -14.41 1.37
CA ASN A 105 5.71 -15.44 1.37
C ASN A 105 5.25 -16.79 0.78
N ASP A 106 4.09 -16.83 0.12
CA ASP A 106 3.65 -18.02 -0.61
C ASP A 106 4.72 -18.41 -1.66
N PRO A 107 5.24 -19.66 -1.63
CA PRO A 107 6.24 -20.12 -2.61
C PRO A 107 5.69 -20.20 -4.04
N HIS A 108 4.36 -20.28 -4.20
CA HIS A 108 3.68 -20.43 -5.48
C HIS A 108 2.50 -19.45 -5.57
N PRO A 109 2.76 -18.13 -5.54
CA PRO A 109 1.70 -17.15 -5.38
C PRO A 109 0.81 -17.08 -6.63
N GLU A 110 -0.48 -17.41 -6.46
CA GLU A 110 -1.50 -17.27 -7.51
C GLU A 110 -1.89 -15.80 -7.73
N PHE A 111 -1.92 -15.03 -6.64
CA PHE A 111 -2.36 -13.64 -6.61
C PHE A 111 -1.18 -12.69 -6.40
N ALA A 112 -1.24 -11.53 -7.05
CA ALA A 112 -0.19 -10.51 -6.98
C ALA A 112 -0.50 -9.40 -5.97
N ALA A 113 -1.77 -9.26 -5.59
CA ALA A 113 -2.23 -8.30 -4.59
C ALA A 113 -3.28 -8.91 -3.68
N LEU A 114 -3.26 -8.52 -2.41
CA LEU A 114 -4.31 -8.81 -1.44
C LEU A 114 -5.07 -7.50 -1.15
N GLN A 115 -6.36 -7.49 -1.45
CA GLN A 115 -7.27 -6.41 -1.07
C GLN A 115 -7.54 -6.49 0.43
N VAL A 116 -7.36 -5.36 1.12
CA VAL A 116 -7.59 -5.22 2.55
C VAL A 116 -8.35 -3.90 2.82
N PRO A 117 -9.21 -3.84 3.84
CA PRO A 117 -9.89 -2.59 4.18
C PRO A 117 -8.89 -1.54 4.68
N SER A 118 -9.12 -0.27 4.36
CA SER A 118 -8.38 0.82 5.01
C SER A 118 -8.83 0.94 6.47
N THR A 119 -7.87 1.05 7.39
CA THR A 119 -8.18 1.31 8.80
C THR A 119 -8.74 2.71 9.03
N ILE A 120 -8.48 3.65 8.10
CA ILE A 120 -8.91 5.05 8.19
C ILE A 120 -10.32 5.19 7.60
N SER A 121 -10.56 4.63 6.41
CA SER A 121 -11.86 4.60 5.74
C SER A 121 -12.28 3.16 5.44
N PRO A 122 -12.97 2.46 6.35
CA PRO A 122 -13.24 1.02 6.23
C PRO A 122 -14.09 0.58 5.04
N ARG A 123 -14.76 1.52 4.37
CA ARG A 123 -15.52 1.25 3.13
C ARG A 123 -14.64 1.36 1.88
N ASP A 124 -13.41 1.84 2.04
CA ASP A 124 -12.40 1.90 0.99
C ASP A 124 -11.34 0.82 1.21
N ASN A 125 -10.71 0.40 0.12
CA ASN A 125 -9.70 -0.66 0.12
C ASN A 125 -8.28 -0.14 -0.15
N ASN A 126 -7.34 -0.71 0.59
CA ASN A 126 -5.92 -0.73 0.27
C ASN A 126 -5.53 -2.10 -0.31
N TYR A 127 -4.33 -2.17 -0.86
CA TYR A 127 -3.79 -3.37 -1.48
C TYR A 127 -2.38 -3.60 -0.97
N VAL A 128 -2.16 -4.81 -0.45
CA VAL A 128 -0.85 -5.34 -0.11
C VAL A 128 -0.36 -6.10 -1.33
N VAL A 129 0.60 -5.52 -2.04
CA VAL A 129 1.11 -6.03 -3.31
C VAL A 129 2.39 -6.81 -3.05
N ASN A 130 2.46 -8.04 -3.56
CA ASN A 130 3.64 -8.89 -3.49
C ASN A 130 4.66 -8.47 -4.57
N PRO A 131 5.79 -7.85 -4.20
CA PRO A 131 6.80 -7.42 -5.18
C PRO A 131 7.48 -8.60 -5.88
N ASN A 132 7.46 -9.80 -5.28
CA ASN A 132 8.11 -11.01 -5.77
C ASN A 132 7.20 -11.87 -6.66
N HIS A 133 5.92 -11.51 -6.81
CA HIS A 133 5.02 -12.21 -7.72
C HIS A 133 5.52 -12.11 -9.18
N PRO A 134 5.57 -13.21 -9.97
CA PRO A 134 6.21 -13.22 -11.30
C PRO A 134 5.71 -12.15 -12.28
N LYS A 135 4.41 -11.82 -12.24
CA LYS A 135 3.82 -10.78 -13.11
C LYS A 135 4.06 -9.34 -12.62
N MET A 136 4.49 -9.15 -11.38
CA MET A 136 4.57 -7.81 -10.78
C MET A 136 5.66 -6.97 -11.43
N LYS A 137 6.78 -7.59 -11.84
CA LYS A 137 7.86 -6.91 -12.57
C LYS A 137 7.37 -6.17 -13.80
N ASP A 138 6.50 -6.79 -14.60
CA ASP A 138 5.99 -6.20 -15.83
C ASP A 138 4.86 -5.20 -15.58
N ILE A 139 4.07 -5.39 -14.52
CA ILE A 139 3.06 -4.43 -14.07
C ILE A 139 3.74 -3.14 -13.62
N LEU A 140 4.76 -3.22 -12.75
CA LEU A 140 5.46 -2.06 -12.20
C LEU A 140 6.24 -1.29 -13.28
N LYS A 141 6.79 -1.97 -14.30
CA LYS A 141 7.42 -1.30 -15.45
C LYS A 141 6.47 -0.42 -16.26
N LYS A 142 5.17 -0.75 -16.24
CA LYS A 142 4.11 0.02 -16.91
C LYS A 142 3.47 1.05 -15.99
N ALA A 143 4.03 1.28 -14.80
CA ALA A 143 3.50 2.27 -13.89
C ALA A 143 3.56 3.67 -14.51
N GLU A 144 2.50 4.43 -14.30
CA GLU A 144 2.43 5.83 -14.71
C GLU A 144 2.72 6.71 -13.52
N LYS A 145 3.66 7.65 -13.70
CA LYS A 145 3.82 8.77 -12.78
C LYS A 145 2.82 9.86 -13.16
N LEU A 146 1.97 10.25 -12.22
CA LEU A 146 0.93 11.26 -12.43
C LEU A 146 1.36 12.60 -11.81
N ASP A 147 0.93 13.69 -12.43
CA ASP A 147 1.06 15.02 -11.82
C ASP A 147 0.22 15.06 -10.55
N PHE A 148 0.88 15.38 -9.43
CA PHE A 148 0.25 15.37 -8.12
C PHE A 148 0.84 16.45 -7.22
N ALA A 149 -0.04 17.14 -6.51
CA ALA A 149 0.29 17.99 -5.39
C ALA A 149 -0.86 17.96 -4.39
N PHE A 150 -0.53 17.88 -3.10
CA PHE A 150 -1.54 18.07 -2.07
C PHE A 150 -2.12 19.48 -2.14
N ASP A 151 -3.44 19.59 -2.04
CA ASP A 151 -4.08 20.89 -1.84
C ASP A 151 -3.67 21.46 -0.46
N PRO A 152 -3.13 22.69 -0.38
CA PRO A 152 -2.70 23.28 0.89
C PRO A 152 -3.80 23.38 1.95
N ARG A 153 -5.08 23.33 1.56
CA ARG A 153 -6.23 23.35 2.49
C ARG A 153 -6.32 22.10 3.36
N ILE A 154 -5.63 21.01 3.03
CA ILE A 154 -5.62 19.79 3.85
C ILE A 154 -4.97 20.02 5.24
N PHE A 155 -4.14 21.07 5.39
CA PHE A 155 -3.47 21.44 6.64
C PHE A 155 -4.10 22.65 7.35
N LYS A 156 -5.27 23.12 6.89
CA LYS A 156 -5.96 24.26 7.49
C LYS A 156 -6.98 23.82 8.53
#